data_AF-A0A392PH11-F1
#
_entry.id   AF-A0A392PH11-F1
#
_cell.length_a   1.000
_cell.length_b   1.000
_cell.length_c   1.000
_cell.angle_alpha   90.00
_cell.angle_beta   90.00
_cell.angle_gamma   90.00
#
_symmetry.space_group_name_H-M   'P 1'
#
loop_
_entity.id
_entity.type
_entity.pdbx_description
1 polymer ?
#
loop_
_entity_poly.entity_id
_entity_poly.type
_entity_poly.pdbx_seq_one_letter_code
_entity_poly.pdbx_strand_id
1 'polypeptide(L)'
;PTENPSPFPDQVLENVLENVLHFLSSRKDRNAASLVCRSWYRAEALTRSDLFIGNCYALSPRRATARFSRIKSVTVKGKPRFADFDLMPVDWGAHFSPWASSLAQAYPWLEKLHLKRMSVTDEDLGLIADSFAGFHELLLVCCEGFGTPGLAAIASKC
;
A
#
# COMPACT_ATOMS: atom_id res chain seq x y z
N PRO A 1 -5.44 -44.59 6.64
CA PRO A 1 -6.14 -43.38 7.12
C PRO A 1 -5.22 -42.61 8.07
N THR A 2 -4.47 -41.66 7.53
CA THR A 2 -3.63 -40.74 8.31
C THR A 2 -4.56 -39.78 9.05
N GLU A 3 -4.68 -39.92 10.36
CA GLU A 3 -5.35 -38.95 11.21
C GLU A 3 -4.66 -37.60 11.04
N ASN A 4 -5.37 -36.61 10.49
CA ASN A 4 -4.92 -35.23 10.56
C ASN A 4 -4.93 -34.82 12.04
N PRO A 5 -3.79 -34.41 12.63
CA PRO A 5 -3.76 -33.98 14.01
C PRO A 5 -4.70 -32.79 14.17
N SER A 6 -5.58 -32.86 15.17
CA SER A 6 -6.45 -31.75 15.54
C SER A 6 -5.60 -30.50 15.81
N PRO A 7 -5.92 -29.34 15.21
CA PRO A 7 -5.12 -28.14 15.39
C PRO A 7 -5.02 -27.79 16.87
N PHE A 8 -3.83 -27.40 17.31
CA PHE A 8 -3.60 -26.97 18.69
C PHE A 8 -4.53 -25.79 19.04
N PRO A 9 -5.00 -25.66 20.29
CA PRO A 9 -5.93 -24.61 20.69
C PRO A 9 -5.48 -23.18 20.29
N ASP A 10 -4.17 -22.92 20.35
CA ASP A 10 -3.57 -21.65 19.94
C ASP A 10 -3.76 -21.37 18.45
N GLN A 11 -3.71 -22.42 17.61
CA GLN A 11 -3.89 -22.32 16.16
C GLN A 11 -5.35 -22.07 15.79
N VAL A 12 -6.29 -22.63 16.56
CA VAL A 12 -7.73 -22.33 16.41
C VAL A 12 -8.00 -20.86 16.77
N LEU A 13 -7.40 -20.34 17.84
CA LEU A 13 -7.58 -18.95 18.26
C LEU A 13 -6.99 -17.96 17.23
N GLU A 14 -5.83 -18.26 16.66
CA GLU A 14 -5.22 -17.46 15.59
C GLU A 14 -6.09 -17.45 14.32
N ASN A 15 -6.63 -18.59 13.90
CA ASN A 15 -7.52 -18.67 12.75
C ASN A 15 -8.83 -17.89 12.98
N VAL A 16 -9.41 -17.96 14.17
CA VAL A 16 -10.61 -17.17 14.52
C VAL A 16 -10.28 -15.68 14.50
N LEU A 17 -9.13 -15.28 15.04
CA LEU A 17 -8.69 -13.90 15.07
C LEU A 17 -8.51 -13.32 13.66
N GLU A 18 -7.84 -14.04 12.76
CA GLU A 18 -7.67 -13.61 11.37
C GLU A 18 -9.02 -13.42 10.67
N ASN A 19 -9.96 -14.35 10.86
CA ASN A 19 -11.32 -14.24 10.32
C ASN A 19 -12.06 -13.01 10.86
N VAL A 20 -12.04 -12.78 12.17
CA VAL A 20 -12.67 -11.59 12.79
C VAL A 20 -12.08 -10.29 12.21
N LEU A 21 -10.77 -10.25 12.02
CA LEU A 21 -10.05 -9.09 11.49
C LEU A 21 -10.41 -8.75 10.04
N HIS A 22 -10.93 -9.69 9.25
CA HIS A 22 -11.46 -9.44 7.90
C HIS A 22 -12.80 -8.71 7.92
N PHE A 23 -13.58 -8.81 9.00
CA PHE A 23 -14.84 -8.08 9.15
C PHE A 23 -14.65 -6.63 9.63
N LEU A 24 -13.44 -6.27 10.07
CA LEU A 24 -13.12 -4.89 10.46
C LEU A 24 -12.79 -4.02 9.25
N SER A 25 -13.79 -3.33 8.70
CA SER A 25 -13.63 -2.43 7.55
C SER A 25 -13.02 -1.06 7.91
N SER A 26 -13.16 -0.62 9.16
CA SER A 26 -12.63 0.66 9.64
C SER A 26 -11.12 0.59 9.88
N ARG A 27 -10.36 1.49 9.24
CA ARG A 27 -8.92 1.65 9.51
C ARG A 27 -8.62 1.99 10.97
N LYS A 28 -9.50 2.73 11.65
CA LYS A 28 -9.32 3.10 13.06
C LYS A 28 -9.46 1.87 13.96
N ASP A 29 -10.42 1.02 13.67
CA ASP A 29 -10.70 -0.18 14.48
C ASP A 29 -9.58 -1.20 14.30
N ARG A 30 -9.11 -1.37 13.07
CA ARG A 30 -7.90 -2.15 12.75
C ARG A 30 -6.67 -1.63 13.51
N ASN A 31 -6.50 -0.32 13.61
CA ASN A 31 -5.40 0.26 14.38
C ASN A 31 -5.53 -0.05 15.88
N ALA A 32 -6.74 0.09 16.45
CA ALA A 32 -7.00 -0.24 17.85
C ALA A 32 -6.80 -1.74 18.14
N ALA A 33 -7.31 -2.60 17.26
CA ALA A 33 -7.14 -4.05 17.31
C ALA A 33 -5.64 -4.44 17.36
N SER A 34 -4.80 -3.80 16.54
CA SER A 34 -3.35 -4.07 16.52
C SER A 34 -2.62 -3.76 17.84
N LEU A 35 -3.25 -3.04 18.78
CA LEU A 35 -2.65 -2.63 20.05
C LEU A 35 -3.08 -3.50 21.24
N VAL A 36 -3.98 -4.47 21.05
CA VAL A 36 -4.48 -5.32 22.14
C VAL A 36 -3.36 -6.18 22.74
N CYS A 37 -2.64 -6.92 21.89
CA CYS A 37 -1.48 -7.71 22.29
C CYS A 37 -0.60 -8.07 21.08
N ARG A 38 0.51 -8.79 21.31
CA ARG A 38 1.44 -9.19 20.23
C ARG A 38 0.81 -10.11 19.18
N SER A 39 -0.11 -11.00 19.57
CA SER A 39 -0.82 -11.88 18.63
C SER A 39 -1.71 -11.06 17.70
N TRP A 40 -2.53 -10.16 18.26
CA TRP A 40 -3.35 -9.22 17.49
C TRP A 40 -2.54 -8.29 16.59
N TYR A 41 -1.40 -7.78 17.08
CA TYR A 41 -0.48 -6.98 16.27
C TYR A 41 -0.01 -7.72 15.00
N ARG A 42 0.34 -9.01 15.13
CA ARG A 42 0.80 -9.85 14.02
C ARG A 42 -0.33 -10.23 13.08
N ALA A 43 -1.45 -10.72 13.61
CA ALA A 43 -2.61 -11.11 12.83
C ALA A 43 -3.18 -9.92 12.04
N GLU A 44 -3.22 -8.73 12.64
CA GLU A 44 -3.63 -7.50 11.96
C GLU A 44 -2.65 -7.16 10.83
N ALA A 45 -1.35 -7.17 11.08
CA ALA A 45 -0.35 -6.93 10.04
C ALA A 45 -0.51 -7.87 8.81
N LEU A 46 -0.83 -9.14 9.04
CA LEU A 46 -0.97 -10.17 7.99
C LEU A 46 -2.31 -10.12 7.25
N THR A 47 -3.36 -9.59 7.88
CA THR A 47 -4.72 -9.56 7.29
C THR A 47 -5.08 -8.21 6.68
N ARG A 48 -4.21 -7.19 6.79
CA ARG A 48 -4.49 -5.87 6.21
C ARG A 48 -4.38 -5.95 4.69
N SER A 49 -5.44 -5.56 3.98
CA SER A 49 -5.47 -5.42 2.52
C SER A 49 -5.19 -4.00 2.04
N ASP A 50 -5.55 -2.99 2.85
CA ASP A 50 -5.56 -1.59 2.45
C ASP A 50 -4.65 -0.72 3.35
N LEU A 51 -3.73 0.00 2.71
CA LEU A 51 -2.79 0.91 3.38
C LEU A 51 -3.02 2.35 2.96
N PHE A 52 -3.19 3.24 3.94
CA PHE A 52 -3.37 4.67 3.72
C PHE A 52 -2.23 5.47 4.37
N ILE A 53 -1.47 6.19 3.55
CA ILE A 53 -0.37 7.07 3.96
C ILE A 53 -0.78 8.51 3.63
N GLY A 54 -1.27 9.23 4.63
CA GLY A 54 -1.77 10.59 4.47
C GLY A 54 -0.70 11.66 4.26
N ASN A 55 0.57 11.32 4.47
CA ASN A 55 1.75 12.13 4.22
C ASN A 55 2.92 11.18 3.92
N CYS A 56 3.48 11.24 2.71
CA CYS A 56 4.55 10.36 2.23
C CYS A 56 5.86 10.47 3.03
N TYR A 57 6.02 11.56 3.81
CA TYR A 57 7.17 11.79 4.68
C TYR A 57 6.93 11.38 6.14
N ALA A 58 5.71 10.97 6.52
CA ALA A 58 5.42 10.56 7.89
C ALA A 58 6.07 9.21 8.28
N LEU A 59 6.43 8.39 7.30
CA LEU A 59 7.15 7.13 7.49
C LEU A 59 7.89 6.73 6.22
N SER A 60 8.94 5.93 6.37
CA SER A 60 9.65 5.37 5.22
C SER A 60 8.86 4.23 4.56
N PRO A 61 8.97 4.06 3.23
CA PRO A 61 8.36 2.94 2.51
C PRO A 61 8.77 1.58 3.10
N ARG A 62 10.06 1.40 3.40
CA ARG A 62 10.61 0.18 4.02
C ARG A 62 9.93 -0.18 5.35
N ARG A 63 9.63 0.82 6.19
CA ARG A 63 8.95 0.56 7.47
C ARG A 63 7.50 0.12 7.25
N ALA A 64 6.84 0.68 6.24
CA ALA A 64 5.48 0.30 5.89
C ALA A 64 5.42 -1.15 5.37
N THR A 65 6.30 -1.50 4.43
CA THR A 65 6.34 -2.83 3.80
C THR A 65 6.86 -3.93 4.73
N ALA A 66 7.73 -3.59 5.69
CA ALA A 66 8.13 -4.53 6.74
C ALA A 66 7.00 -4.85 7.73
N ARG A 67 6.05 -3.93 7.94
CA ARG A 67 4.93 -4.14 8.86
C ARG A 67 3.78 -4.90 8.20
N PHE A 68 3.41 -4.53 6.98
CA PHE A 68 2.25 -5.09 6.30
C PHE A 68 2.71 -5.85 5.08
N SER A 69 2.49 -7.16 5.01
CA SER A 69 3.04 -8.02 3.94
C SER A 69 1.99 -8.54 2.96
N ARG A 70 0.70 -8.24 3.15
CA ARG A 70 -0.40 -8.73 2.28
C ARG A 70 -1.26 -7.61 1.71
N ILE A 71 -0.67 -6.43 1.53
CA ILE A 71 -1.36 -5.27 0.98
C ILE A 71 -1.71 -5.51 -0.49
N LYS A 72 -2.94 -5.14 -0.88
CA LYS A 72 -3.46 -5.14 -2.24
C LYS A 72 -3.78 -3.74 -2.75
N SER A 73 -3.98 -2.79 -1.85
CA SER A 73 -4.40 -1.42 -2.15
C SER A 73 -3.61 -0.41 -1.33
N VAL A 74 -2.98 0.54 -2.00
CA VAL A 74 -2.17 1.58 -1.37
C VAL A 74 -2.66 2.96 -1.79
N THR A 75 -2.83 3.85 -0.81
CA THR A 75 -2.99 5.29 -1.05
C THR A 75 -1.84 6.06 -0.43
N VAL A 76 -1.15 6.90 -1.21
CA VAL A 76 -0.09 7.80 -0.75
C VAL A 76 -0.42 9.24 -1.10
N LYS A 77 -0.29 10.15 -0.13
CA LYS A 77 -0.43 11.60 -0.35
C LYS A 77 0.90 12.30 -0.13
N GLY A 78 1.23 13.22 -1.02
CA GLY A 78 2.48 13.96 -1.01
C GLY A 78 2.35 15.38 -0.51
N LYS A 79 2.41 16.33 -1.44
CA LYS A 79 2.38 17.76 -1.18
C LYS A 79 1.15 18.17 -0.34
N PRO A 80 1.28 19.19 0.53
CA PRO A 80 0.13 19.74 1.24
C PRO A 80 -0.88 20.35 0.25
N ARG A 81 -2.09 20.66 0.74
CA ARG A 81 -3.18 21.19 -0.10
C ARG A 81 -2.84 22.51 -0.80
N PHE A 82 -1.85 23.25 -0.30
CA PHE A 82 -1.36 24.48 -0.93
C PHE A 82 -0.85 24.28 -2.36
N ALA A 83 -0.46 23.05 -2.74
CA ALA A 83 -0.10 22.72 -4.12
C ALA A 83 -1.24 22.94 -5.12
N ASP A 84 -2.50 22.83 -4.70
CA ASP A 84 -3.65 23.03 -5.58
C ASP A 84 -3.87 24.51 -5.96
N PHE A 85 -3.12 25.42 -5.33
CA PHE A 85 -3.24 26.87 -5.48
C PHE A 85 -1.92 27.54 -5.90
N ASP A 86 -0.97 26.77 -6.44
CA ASP A 86 0.36 27.24 -6.84
C ASP A 86 1.15 27.94 -5.71
N LEU A 87 0.86 27.58 -4.45
CA LEU A 87 1.51 28.14 -3.25
C LEU A 87 2.70 27.31 -2.77
N MET A 88 3.17 26.36 -3.57
CA MET A 88 4.29 25.50 -3.23
C MET A 88 5.53 25.90 -4.02
N PRO A 89 6.72 25.86 -3.40
CA PRO A 89 7.97 25.99 -4.14
C PRO A 89 8.08 24.96 -5.26
N VAL A 90 8.77 25.35 -6.33
CA VAL A 90 9.27 24.40 -7.34
C VAL A 90 10.13 23.35 -6.63
N ASP A 91 10.05 22.10 -7.08
CA ASP A 91 10.82 20.98 -6.52
C ASP A 91 10.65 20.76 -5.00
N TRP A 92 9.47 21.07 -4.45
CA TRP A 92 9.17 20.83 -3.03
C TRP A 92 9.42 19.37 -2.58
N GLY A 93 9.32 18.41 -3.50
CA GLY A 93 9.51 17.00 -3.26
C GLY A 93 8.23 16.20 -3.50
N ALA A 94 7.92 15.27 -2.59
CA ALA A 94 6.93 14.21 -2.74
C ALA A 94 7.22 13.25 -3.90
N HIS A 95 8.49 12.92 -4.14
CA HIS A 95 8.90 11.93 -5.14
C HIS A 95 8.33 10.56 -4.81
N PHE A 96 7.70 9.93 -5.80
CA PHE A 96 7.10 8.62 -5.65
C PHE A 96 8.12 7.47 -5.78
N SER A 97 9.25 7.66 -6.46
CA SER A 97 10.24 6.60 -6.73
C SER A 97 10.63 5.72 -5.51
N PRO A 98 10.90 6.26 -4.31
CA PRO A 98 11.20 5.41 -3.15
C PRO A 98 10.04 4.50 -2.73
N TRP A 99 8.80 4.98 -2.91
CA TRP A 99 7.61 4.17 -2.72
C TRP A 99 7.47 3.16 -3.86
N ALA A 100 7.63 3.57 -5.12
CA ALA A 100 7.55 2.68 -6.29
C ALA A 100 8.45 1.44 -6.11
N SER A 101 9.75 1.63 -5.85
CA SER A 101 10.70 0.52 -5.68
C SER A 101 10.37 -0.37 -4.49
N SER A 102 9.94 0.21 -3.37
CA SER A 102 9.62 -0.57 -2.17
C SER A 102 8.32 -1.37 -2.33
N LEU A 103 7.32 -0.81 -3.01
CA LEU A 103 6.05 -1.48 -3.29
C LEU A 103 6.25 -2.58 -4.35
N ALA A 104 7.00 -2.30 -5.42
CA ALA A 104 7.38 -3.28 -6.44
C ALA A 104 8.02 -4.53 -5.83
N GLN A 105 8.97 -4.34 -4.91
CA GLN A 105 9.64 -5.44 -4.24
C GLN A 105 8.74 -6.19 -3.25
N ALA A 106 7.93 -5.46 -2.47
CA ALA A 106 7.16 -6.05 -1.37
C ALA A 106 5.84 -6.68 -1.81
N TYR A 107 5.19 -6.12 -2.84
CA TYR A 107 3.81 -6.42 -3.21
C TYR A 107 3.67 -6.67 -4.73
N PRO A 108 4.25 -7.75 -5.28
CA PRO A 108 4.06 -8.11 -6.69
C PRO A 108 2.58 -8.40 -7.06
N TRP A 109 1.71 -8.57 -6.05
CA TRP A 109 0.26 -8.76 -6.16
C TRP A 109 -0.54 -7.47 -5.90
N LEU A 110 0.08 -6.28 -5.92
CA LEU A 110 -0.65 -5.03 -5.71
C LEU A 110 -1.69 -4.83 -6.82
N GLU A 111 -2.94 -4.59 -6.43
CA GLU A 111 -4.08 -4.46 -7.35
C GLU A 111 -4.44 -2.99 -7.60
N LYS A 112 -4.27 -2.13 -6.56
CA LYS A 112 -4.71 -0.73 -6.57
C LYS A 112 -3.64 0.22 -6.03
N LEU A 113 -3.44 1.32 -6.74
CA LEU A 113 -2.56 2.41 -6.32
C LEU A 113 -3.22 3.77 -6.54
N HIS A 114 -3.34 4.53 -5.45
CA HIS A 114 -3.85 5.90 -5.47
C HIS A 114 -2.76 6.85 -4.99
N LEU A 115 -2.31 7.72 -5.88
CA LEU A 115 -1.36 8.78 -5.59
C LEU A 115 -2.08 10.12 -5.64
N LYS A 116 -1.86 10.94 -4.62
CA LYS A 116 -2.41 12.30 -4.58
C LYS A 116 -1.33 13.32 -4.28
N ARG A 117 -1.17 14.30 -5.18
CA ARG A 117 -0.17 15.36 -5.08
C ARG A 117 1.25 14.80 -4.90
N MET A 118 1.59 13.80 -5.70
CA MET A 118 2.92 13.20 -5.73
C MET A 118 3.63 13.66 -7.01
N SER A 119 4.96 13.76 -6.96
CA SER A 119 5.79 13.87 -8.15
C SER A 119 6.14 12.45 -8.61
N VAL A 120 5.68 12.07 -9.80
CA VAL A 120 5.73 10.73 -10.38
C VAL A 120 6.39 10.84 -11.74
N THR A 121 7.41 10.04 -12.04
CA THR A 121 8.11 10.07 -13.34
C THR A 121 7.61 8.99 -14.29
N ASP A 122 8.02 9.05 -15.56
CA ASP A 122 7.73 7.99 -16.53
C ASP A 122 8.41 6.66 -16.12
N GLU A 123 9.60 6.71 -15.51
CA GLU A 123 10.30 5.54 -14.97
C GLU A 123 9.52 4.91 -13.81
N ASP A 124 8.92 5.72 -12.94
CA ASP A 124 8.07 5.21 -11.85
C ASP A 124 6.86 4.44 -12.41
N LEU A 125 6.21 4.99 -13.45
CA LEU A 125 5.08 4.33 -14.12
C LEU A 125 5.51 3.06 -14.87
N GLY A 126 6.67 3.08 -15.53
CA GLY A 126 7.26 1.90 -16.14
C GLY A 126 7.52 0.79 -15.12
N LEU A 127 8.07 1.13 -13.96
CA LEU A 127 8.29 0.18 -12.88
C LEU A 127 6.98 -0.42 -12.35
N ILE A 128 5.93 0.39 -12.16
CA ILE A 128 4.60 -0.09 -11.79
C ILE A 128 4.11 -1.12 -12.81
N ALA A 129 4.18 -0.77 -14.10
CA ALA A 129 3.71 -1.58 -15.21
C ALA A 129 4.42 -2.95 -15.28
N ASP A 130 5.69 -2.99 -14.91
CA ASP A 130 6.50 -4.21 -14.92
C ASP A 130 6.38 -5.06 -13.65
N SER A 131 5.98 -4.46 -12.51
CA SER A 131 6.09 -5.12 -11.21
C SER A 131 4.80 -5.78 -10.74
N PHE A 132 3.64 -5.30 -11.17
CA PHE A 132 2.36 -5.69 -10.58
C PHE A 132 1.49 -6.47 -11.57
N ALA A 133 1.55 -7.79 -11.50
CA ALA A 133 0.85 -8.66 -12.45
C ALA A 133 -0.69 -8.63 -12.34
N GLY A 134 -1.23 -8.24 -11.19
CA GLY A 134 -2.67 -8.15 -10.92
C GLY A 134 -3.21 -6.71 -10.88
N PHE A 135 -2.45 -5.75 -11.41
CA PHE A 135 -2.75 -4.34 -11.28
C PHE A 135 -3.90 -3.94 -12.18
N HIS A 136 -4.93 -3.31 -11.61
CA HIS A 136 -6.13 -2.95 -12.39
C HIS A 136 -6.71 -1.58 -12.02
N GLU A 137 -6.16 -0.87 -11.01
CA GLU A 137 -6.63 0.46 -10.63
C GLU A 137 -5.45 1.40 -10.31
N LEU A 138 -5.25 2.39 -11.18
CA LEU A 138 -4.33 3.51 -10.96
C LEU A 138 -5.11 4.82 -10.87
N LEU A 139 -4.96 5.54 -9.77
CA LEU A 139 -5.55 6.86 -9.59
C LEU A 139 -4.46 7.89 -9.30
N LEU A 140 -4.28 8.84 -10.22
CA LEU A 140 -3.34 9.94 -10.11
C LEU A 140 -4.11 11.26 -9.93
N VAL A 141 -4.15 11.79 -8.69
CA VAL A 141 -4.92 13.00 -8.36
C VAL A 141 -3.97 14.17 -8.12
N CYS A 142 -3.97 15.14 -9.04
CA CYS A 142 -3.08 16.30 -8.97
C CYS A 142 -1.60 15.89 -8.86
N CYS A 143 -1.21 14.79 -9.53
CA CYS A 143 0.19 14.38 -9.64
C CYS A 143 0.85 15.10 -10.83
N GLU A 144 2.18 15.19 -10.79
CA GLU A 144 3.00 15.85 -11.81
C GLU A 144 4.25 15.02 -12.12
N GLY A 145 4.97 15.37 -13.19
CA GLY A 145 6.29 14.82 -13.51
C GLY A 145 6.31 13.69 -14.54
N PHE A 146 5.16 13.15 -14.92
CA PHE A 146 5.03 12.09 -15.93
C PHE A 146 4.49 12.65 -17.24
N GLY A 147 4.80 11.97 -18.34
CA GLY A 147 4.34 12.29 -19.68
C GLY A 147 3.47 11.18 -20.29
N THR A 148 3.25 11.28 -21.59
CA THR A 148 2.59 10.24 -22.36
C THR A 148 3.35 8.91 -22.44
N PRO A 149 4.71 8.86 -22.38
CA PRO A 149 5.42 7.57 -22.37
C PRO A 149 5.10 6.70 -21.16
N GLY A 150 5.05 7.26 -19.95
CA GLY A 150 4.71 6.52 -18.74
C GLY A 150 3.26 6.01 -18.76
N LEU A 151 2.32 6.80 -19.28
CA LEU A 151 0.94 6.36 -19.48
C LEU A 151 0.84 5.22 -20.50
N ALA A 152 1.61 5.28 -21.58
CA ALA A 152 1.66 4.22 -22.59
C ALA A 152 2.24 2.91 -22.02
N ALA A 153 3.21 3.00 -21.11
CA ALA A 153 3.76 1.83 -20.42
C ALA A 153 2.69 1.12 -19.56
N ILE A 154 1.89 1.87 -18.79
CA ILE A 154 0.78 1.31 -18.01
C ILE A 154 -0.25 0.67 -18.94
N ALA A 155 -0.73 1.42 -19.95
CA ALA A 155 -1.79 0.96 -20.84
C ALA A 155 -1.42 -0.27 -21.70
N SER A 156 -0.13 -0.56 -21.87
CA SER A 156 0.34 -1.70 -22.66
C SER A 156 0.59 -2.97 -21.84
N LYS A 157 0.74 -2.86 -20.51
CA LYS A 157 1.16 -3.97 -19.64
C LYS A 157 0.16 -4.33 -18.54
N CYS A 158 -0.72 -3.41 -18.15
CA CYS A 158 -1.75 -3.60 -17.12
C CYS A 158 -3.14 -3.57 -17.75
#